data_AF-A0AAU9S4C9-F1
#
_entry.id   AF-A0AAU9S4C9-F1
#
_cell.length_a   1.000
_cell.length_b   1.000
_cell.length_c   1.000
_cell.angle_alpha   90.00
_cell.angle_beta   90.00
_cell.angle_gamma   90.00
#
_symmetry.space_group_name_H-M   'P 1'
#
loop_
_entity.id
_entity.type
_entity.pdbx_description
1 polymer ?
#
loop_
_entity_poly.entity_id
_entity_poly.type
_entity_poly.pdbx_seq_one_letter_code
_entity_poly.pdbx_strand_id
1 'polypeptide(L)' 'MVGMIGKSLSSAMNARTVGSGDQTLVLGHGYGGDQCMWDKIVPFLSLRYRVLVFDWSFSVP' A
#
# COMPACT_ATOMS: atom_id res chain seq x y z
N MET A 1 -4.45 -26.48 -20.97
CA MET A 1 -5.75 -25.78 -20.99
C MET A 1 -5.70 -24.72 -19.89
N VAL A 2 -5.66 -23.45 -20.31
CA VAL A 2 -5.86 -22.17 -19.57
C VAL A 2 -5.18 -21.99 -18.21
N GLY A 3 -4.16 -21.11 -18.18
CA GLY A 3 -3.56 -20.61 -16.95
C GLY A 3 -4.50 -19.65 -16.21
N MET A 4 -4.74 -19.92 -14.93
CA MET A 4 -5.33 -18.94 -14.02
C MET A 4 -4.24 -17.94 -13.61
N ILE A 5 -3.99 -16.92 -14.43
CA ILE A 5 -3.15 -15.78 -14.01
C ILE A 5 -4.03 -14.85 -13.17
N GLY A 6 -4.35 -15.26 -11.95
CA GLY A 6 -4.95 -14.36 -10.97
C GLY A 6 -3.93 -13.28 -10.58
N LYS A 7 -4.34 -12.01 -10.50
CA LYS A 7 -3.49 -10.97 -9.93
C LYS A 7 -3.06 -11.39 -8.52
N SER A 8 -1.80 -11.16 -8.16
CA SER A 8 -1.36 -11.33 -6.77
C SER A 8 -2.18 -10.39 -5.87
N LEU A 9 -2.39 -10.76 -4.62
CA LEU A 9 -3.11 -9.92 -3.65
C LEU A 9 -2.48 -8.50 -3.57
N SER A 10 -1.14 -8.42 -3.59
CA SER A 10 -0.43 -7.15 -3.62
C SER A 10 -0.78 -6.28 -4.82
N SER A 11 -0.91 -6.87 -6.01
CA SER A 11 -1.32 -6.13 -7.21
C SER A 11 -2.80 -5.77 -7.18
N ALA A 12 -3.65 -6.63 -6.60
CA ALA A 12 -5.09 -6.36 -6.46
C ALA A 12 -5.38 -5.21 -5.48
N MET A 13 -4.52 -5.01 -4.48
CA MET A 13 -4.64 -3.96 -3.46
C MET A 13 -3.74 -2.75 -3.74
N ASN A 14 -3.16 -2.64 -4.94
CA ASN A 14 -2.19 -1.59 -5.30
C ASN A 14 -1.08 -1.39 -4.24
N ALA A 15 -0.65 -2.46 -3.58
CA ALA A 15 0.26 -2.37 -2.45
C ALA A 15 1.66 -1.94 -2.89
N ARG A 16 2.24 -0.93 -2.22
CA ARG A 16 3.60 -0.45 -2.46
C ARG A 16 4.37 -0.30 -1.15
N THR A 17 5.66 -0.63 -1.19
CA THR A 17 6.58 -0.48 -0.06
C THR A 17 7.63 0.58 -0.39
N VAL A 18 7.91 1.47 0.57
CA VAL A 18 8.88 2.57 0.44
C VAL A 18 9.78 2.62 1.68
N GLY A 19 11.06 2.94 1.49
CA GLY A 19 12.04 3.00 2.58
C GLY A 19 12.68 1.64 2.90
N SER A 20 13.72 1.67 3.74
CA SER A 20 14.58 0.52 4.03
C SER A 20 14.77 0.23 5.52
N GLY A 21 14.04 0.92 6.40
CA GLY A 21 14.14 0.70 7.85
C GLY A 21 13.82 -0.73 8.29
N ASP A 22 14.35 -1.13 9.44
CA ASP A 22 14.22 -2.50 9.96
C ASP A 22 12.79 -2.82 10.44
N GLN A 23 12.04 -1.80 10.86
CA GLN A 23 10.66 -1.92 11.28
C GLN A 23 9.71 -1.58 10.13
N THR A 24 8.70 -2.45 9.92
CA THR A 24 7.63 -2.21 8.96
C THR A 24 6.50 -1.40 9.59
N LEU A 25 6.12 -0.30 8.94
CA LEU A 25 4.96 0.51 9.30
C LEU A 25 3.89 0.34 8.22
N VAL A 26 2.70 -0.12 8.60
CA VAL A 26 1.58 -0.35 7.67
C VAL A 26 0.56 0.77 7.83
N LEU A 27 0.19 1.42 6.72
CA LEU A 27 -0.76 2.53 6.70
C LEU A 27 -2.00 2.16 5.89
N GLY A 28 -3.11 1.89 6.57
CA GLY A 28 -4.42 1.67 5.97
C GLY A 28 -5.25 2.96 5.98
N HIS A 29 -5.83 3.34 4.84
CA HIS A 29 -6.67 4.53 4.74
C HIS A 29 -8.09 4.31 5.30
N GLY A 30 -8.84 5.39 5.48
CA GLY A 30 -10.25 5.36 5.92
C GLY A 30 -11.25 5.05 4.80
N TYR A 31 -12.54 4.93 5.16
CA TYR A 31 -13.63 4.66 4.20
C TYR A 31 -13.69 5.72 3.08
N GLY A 32 -13.91 5.28 1.83
CA GLY A 32 -14.04 6.17 0.67
C GLY A 32 -12.75 6.93 0.31
N GLY A 33 -11.60 6.52 0.86
CA GLY A 33 -10.28 7.02 0.50
C GLY A 33 -9.47 6.04 -0.34
N ASP A 34 -8.21 6.36 -0.53
CA ASP A 34 -7.18 5.47 -1.10
C ASP A 34 -5.84 5.74 -0.40
N GLN A 35 -4.79 5.02 -0.80
CA GLN A 35 -3.44 5.17 -0.27
C GLN A 35 -2.80 6.55 -0.51
N CYS A 36 -3.35 7.38 -1.41
CA CYS A 36 -2.81 8.72 -1.70
C CYS A 36 -3.00 9.70 -0.53
N MET A 37 -3.91 9.39 0.41
CA MET A 37 -4.05 10.13 1.68
C MET A 37 -2.72 10.27 2.43
N TRP A 38 -1.78 9.35 2.21
CA TRP A 38 -0.50 9.31 2.90
C TRP A 38 0.65 9.98 2.14
N ASP A 39 0.44 10.49 0.92
CA ASP A 39 1.52 10.98 0.05
C ASP A 39 2.39 12.06 0.70
N LYS A 40 1.79 12.91 1.56
CA LYS A 40 2.52 13.98 2.27
C LYS A 40 3.34 13.49 3.46
N ILE A 41 3.01 12.34 4.05
CA ILE A 41 3.67 11.83 5.27
C ILE A 41 4.64 10.68 4.99
N VAL A 42 4.37 9.88 3.96
CA VAL A 42 5.21 8.74 3.56
C VAL A 42 6.69 9.12 3.37
N PRO A 43 7.04 10.25 2.73
CA PRO A 43 8.45 10.63 2.57
C PRO A 43 9.21 10.81 3.89
N PHE A 44 8.53 11.25 4.95
CA PHE A 44 9.16 11.46 6.26
C PHE A 44 9.24 10.16 7.06
N LEU A 45 8.21 9.32 6.98
CA LEU A 45 8.18 8.04 7.67
C LEU A 45 9.16 7.03 7.06
N SER A 46 9.35 7.05 5.74
CA SER A 46 10.27 6.15 5.03
C SER A 46 11.75 6.39 5.33
N LEU A 47 12.10 7.53 5.94
CA LEU A 47 13.45 7.79 6.46
C LEU A 47 13.82 6.88 7.64
N ARG A 48 12.83 6.32 8.35
CA ARG A 48 13.04 5.48 9.54
C ARG A 48 12.45 4.09 9.43
N TYR A 49 11.38 3.93 8.64
CA TYR A 49 10.62 2.70 8.54
C TYR A 49 10.60 2.16 7.11
N ARG A 50 10.37 0.85 6.97
CA ARG A 50 9.86 0.26 5.74
C ARG A 50 8.35 0.44 5.71
N VAL A 51 7.88 1.42 4.96
CA VAL A 51 6.47 1.81 4.95
C VAL A 51 5.72 1.03 3.88
N LEU A 52 4.65 0.32 4.27
CA LEU A 52 3.71 -0.34 3.37
C LEU A 52 2.39 0.45 3.35
N VAL A 53 1.95 0.86 2.15
CA VAL A 53 0.62 1.41 1.90
C VAL A 53 -0.11 0.51 0.89
N PHE A 54 -1.44 0.52 0.93
CA PHE A 54 -2.30 -0.30 0.07
C PHE A 54 -3.72 0.29 0.02
N ASP A 55 -4.51 -0.18 -0.93
CA ASP A 55 -5.92 0.15 -1.12
C ASP A 55 -6.82 -1.00 -0.63
N TRP A 56 -7.87 -0.65 0.11
CA TRP A 56 -8.94 -1.57 0.48
C TRP A 56 -9.82 -1.92 -0.72
N SER A 57 -10.65 -2.97 -0.59
CA SER A 57 -11.66 -3.28 -1.61
C SER A 57 -12.78 -2.22 -1.72
N PHE A 58 -12.82 -1.27 -0.79
CA PHE A 58 -13.78 -0.15 -0.74
C PHE A 58 -13.11 1.20 -0.99
N SER A 59 -11.91 1.21 -1.57
CA SER A 59 -11.24 2.43 -2.01
C SER A 59 -11.98 3.11 -3.15
N VAL A 60 -11.75 4.41 -3.31
CA VAL A 60 -12.20 5.12 -4.51
C VAL A 60 -11.48 4.58 -5.76
N PRO A 61 -12.18 4.47 -6.90
CA PRO A 61 -11.58 3.96 -8.15
C PRO A 61 -10.43 4.80 -8.68
#